data_AF-A0AAD0BY69-F1
#
_entry.id   AF-A0AAD0BY69-F1
#
_cell.length_a   1.000
_cell.length_b   1.000
_cell.length_c   1.000
_cell.angle_alpha   90.00
_cell.angle_beta   90.00
_cell.angle_gamma   90.00
#
_symmetry.space_group_name_H-M   'P 1'
#
loop_
_entity.id
_entity.type
_entity.pdbx_description
1 polymer ?
#
loop_
_entity_poly.entity_id
_entity_poly.type
_entity_poly.pdbx_seq_one_letter_code
_entity_poly.pdbx_strand_id
1 'polypeptide(L)'
;MWEAALRRLRSPVLRTTGIGKGGLAMLPADDCRAAGETGLSVFTELAAPARPVAAIPRDYFRGHPEPEWFPVAGEGYADVQHWAYSTRLGGAGAAVDRLSLYLSLQGQGDPRLDGALRDLLDEVFA
;
A
#
# COMPACT_ATOMS: atom_id res chain seq x y z
N MET A 1 -23.36 -7.68 6.99
CA MET A 1 -23.75 -6.25 7.21
C MET A 1 -22.64 -5.29 6.80
N TRP A 2 -21.37 -5.70 6.83
CA TRP A 2 -20.20 -4.90 6.45
C TRP A 2 -20.08 -4.66 4.94
N GLU A 3 -20.66 -5.52 4.10
CA GLU A 3 -20.61 -5.44 2.64
C GLU A 3 -21.28 -4.17 2.10
N ALA A 4 -22.32 -3.69 2.78
CA ALA A 4 -22.99 -2.43 2.45
C ALA A 4 -22.14 -1.20 2.80
N ALA A 5 -21.28 -1.31 3.81
CA ALA A 5 -20.34 -0.26 4.20
C ALA A 5 -19.13 -0.22 3.25
N LEU A 6 -18.57 -1.37 2.87
CA LEU A 6 -17.44 -1.45 1.94
C LEU A 6 -17.70 -0.71 0.63
N ARG A 7 -18.91 -0.83 0.05
CA ARG A 7 -19.29 -0.13 -1.19
C ARG A 7 -19.24 1.40 -1.09
N ARG A 8 -19.19 1.96 0.12
CA ARG A 8 -19.08 3.40 0.38
C ARG A 8 -17.67 3.82 0.78
N LEU A 9 -16.80 2.88 1.14
CA LEU A 9 -15.42 3.15 1.46
C LEU A 9 -14.64 3.44 0.18
N ARG A 10 -13.66 4.33 0.30
CA ARG A 10 -12.84 4.79 -0.82
C ARG A 10 -11.42 4.28 -0.63
N SER A 11 -10.72 4.12 -1.75
CA SER A 11 -9.29 3.81 -1.73
C SER A 11 -8.54 4.85 -0.87
N PRO A 12 -7.59 4.42 -0.02
CA PRO A 12 -6.69 5.36 0.64
C PRO A 12 -5.77 6.09 -0.33
N VAL A 13 -5.54 5.52 -1.52
CA VAL A 13 -4.52 6.00 -2.46
C VAL A 13 -5.00 7.28 -3.15
N LEU A 14 -4.29 8.38 -2.92
CA LEU A 14 -4.52 9.66 -3.62
C LEU A 14 -3.80 9.68 -4.97
N ARG A 15 -2.56 9.17 -5.00
CA ARG A 15 -1.72 9.04 -6.18
C ARG A 15 -0.62 8.01 -5.93
N THR A 16 -0.02 7.52 -7.01
CA THR A 16 1.16 6.65 -6.98
C THR A 16 2.30 7.33 -7.75
N THR A 17 3.50 7.33 -7.18
CA THR A 17 4.72 7.88 -7.80
C THR A 17 5.84 6.86 -7.79
N GLY A 18 6.73 6.89 -8.78
CA GLY A 18 7.92 6.04 -8.80
C GLY A 18 9.10 6.69 -8.07
N ILE A 19 9.90 5.89 -7.37
CA ILE A 19 11.20 6.29 -6.79
C ILE A 19 12.24 5.21 -7.08
N GLY A 20 13.52 5.57 -7.21
CA GLY A 20 14.58 4.55 -7.32
C GLY A 20 14.59 3.63 -6.08
N LYS A 21 14.88 2.33 -6.24
CA LYS A 21 14.89 1.36 -5.12
C LYS A 21 15.73 1.81 -3.92
N GLY A 22 16.88 2.46 -4.16
CA GLY A 22 17.71 3.05 -3.10
C GLY A 22 17.06 4.22 -2.37
N GLY A 23 16.19 5.00 -3.06
CA GLY A 23 15.43 6.09 -2.46
C GLY A 23 14.34 5.61 -1.51
N LEU A 24 13.81 4.39 -1.71
CA LEU A 24 12.84 3.79 -0.78
C LEU A 24 13.42 3.61 0.63
N ALA A 25 14.71 3.25 0.73
CA ALA A 25 15.42 3.11 2.00
C ALA A 25 15.65 4.44 2.73
N MET A 26 15.53 5.57 2.03
CA MET A 26 15.64 6.91 2.62
C MET A 26 14.32 7.40 3.22
N LEU A 27 13.22 6.68 3.01
CA LEU A 27 11.95 7.00 3.63
C LEU A 27 11.93 6.48 5.08
N PRO A 28 11.65 7.28 6.13
CA PRO A 28 11.62 6.79 7.49
C PRO A 28 10.63 5.64 7.68
N ALA A 29 11.13 4.56 8.26
CA ALA A 29 10.41 3.32 8.50
C ALA A 29 9.16 3.50 9.38
N ASP A 30 9.08 4.59 10.13
CA ASP A 30 7.96 4.88 11.00
C ASP A 30 6.65 5.12 10.23
N ASP A 31 6.75 5.83 9.10
CA ASP A 31 5.62 6.25 8.27
C ASP A 31 5.56 5.56 6.90
N CYS A 32 6.67 4.95 6.47
CA CYS A 32 6.75 4.15 5.25
C CYS A 32 6.42 2.69 5.56
N ARG A 33 5.33 2.16 4.99
CA ARG A 33 4.86 0.78 5.23
C ARG A 33 4.70 0.03 3.92
N ALA A 34 4.87 -1.29 3.94
CA ALA A 34 4.55 -2.14 2.80
C ALA A 34 3.07 -1.98 2.41
N ALA A 35 2.80 -1.78 1.13
CA ALA A 35 1.46 -1.55 0.60
C ALA A 35 1.31 -2.24 -0.77
N GLY A 36 0.13 -2.14 -1.40
CA GLY A 36 -0.16 -2.82 -2.66
C GLY A 36 0.21 -4.31 -2.61
N GLU A 37 0.73 -4.84 -3.71
CA GLU A 37 1.13 -6.26 -3.79
C GLU A 37 2.26 -6.62 -2.80
N THR A 38 3.15 -5.67 -2.46
CA THR A 38 4.17 -5.92 -1.43
C THR A 38 3.53 -6.09 -0.06
N GLY A 39 2.57 -5.25 0.31
CA GLY A 39 1.78 -5.41 1.53
C GLY A 39 0.96 -6.71 1.53
N LEU A 40 0.39 -7.09 0.38
CA LEU A 40 -0.39 -8.31 0.26
C LEU A 40 0.47 -9.57 0.45
N SER A 41 1.72 -9.57 -0.06
CA SER A 41 2.68 -10.65 0.17
C SER A 41 3.08 -10.83 1.64
N VAL A 42 2.88 -9.81 2.50
CA VAL A 42 3.13 -9.93 3.95
C VAL A 42 2.03 -10.74 4.65
N PHE A 43 0.80 -10.71 4.13
CA PHE A 43 -0.35 -11.37 4.74
C PHE A 43 -0.75 -12.68 4.05
N THR A 44 -0.12 -13.02 2.93
CA THR A 44 -0.52 -14.15 2.08
C THR A 44 0.70 -14.92 1.58
N GLU A 45 0.46 -16.06 0.93
CA GLU A 45 1.53 -16.86 0.31
C GLU A 45 1.97 -16.33 -1.08
N LEU A 46 1.46 -15.17 -1.51
CA LEU A 46 1.87 -14.56 -2.77
C LEU A 46 3.34 -14.12 -2.70
N ALA A 47 4.06 -14.36 -3.80
CA ALA A 47 5.43 -13.86 -3.94
C ALA A 47 5.44 -12.32 -3.95
N ALA A 48 6.44 -11.73 -3.30
CA ALA A 48 6.63 -10.29 -3.35
C ALA A 48 6.88 -9.84 -4.81
N PRO A 49 6.31 -8.69 -5.23
CA PRO A 49 6.45 -8.20 -6.59
C PRO A 49 7.88 -7.75 -6.89
N ALA A 50 8.31 -7.87 -8.14
CA ALA A 50 9.64 -7.41 -8.57
C ALA A 50 9.85 -5.89 -8.37
N ARG A 51 8.75 -5.13 -8.45
CA ARG A 51 8.65 -3.71 -8.12
C ARG A 51 7.99 -3.58 -6.74
N PRO A 52 8.76 -3.25 -5.69
CA PRO A 52 8.21 -3.05 -4.37
C PRO A 52 7.21 -1.90 -4.37
N VAL A 53 6.18 -2.03 -3.54
CA VAL A 53 5.15 -1.03 -3.34
C VAL A 53 5.11 -0.65 -1.86
N ALA A 54 5.22 0.63 -1.57
CA ALA A 54 5.11 1.17 -0.22
C ALA A 54 4.06 2.27 -0.16
N ALA A 55 3.62 2.60 1.05
CA ALA A 55 2.73 3.72 1.30
C ALA A 55 3.35 4.70 2.29
N ILE A 56 3.07 5.98 2.06
CA ILE A 56 3.36 7.10 2.97
C ILE A 56 2.11 7.95 3.16
N PRO A 57 1.91 8.61 4.32
CA PRO A 57 0.80 9.53 4.50
C PRO A 57 0.99 10.81 3.67
N ARG A 58 -0.11 11.45 3.26
CA ARG A 58 -0.14 12.74 2.55
C ARG A 58 0.79 13.81 3.16
N ASP A 59 0.84 13.86 4.49
CA ASP A 59 1.56 14.91 5.22
C ASP A 59 3.02 14.59 5.51
N TYR A 60 3.52 13.47 4.97
CA TYR A 60 4.87 12.96 5.19
C TYR A 60 5.96 14.02 4.90
N PHE A 61 5.83 14.80 3.82
CA PHE A 61 6.81 15.83 3.43
C PHE A 61 6.74 17.12 4.24
N ARG A 62 5.82 17.26 5.20
CA ARG A 62 5.88 18.41 6.12
C ARG A 62 7.11 18.37 7.03
N GLY A 63 7.65 17.18 7.29
CA GLY A 63 8.82 16.96 8.16
C GLY A 63 10.03 16.36 7.44
N HIS A 64 9.94 16.08 6.14
CA HIS A 64 10.96 15.33 5.40
C HIS A 64 11.22 15.98 4.04
N PRO A 65 12.48 15.95 3.55
CA PRO A 65 12.77 16.38 2.19
C PRO A 65 12.04 15.49 1.18
N GLU A 66 11.43 16.11 0.18
CA GLU A 66 10.80 15.39 -0.92
C GLU A 66 11.87 14.84 -1.87
N PRO A 67 11.90 13.52 -2.13
CA PRO A 67 12.83 12.95 -3.09
C PRO A 67 12.42 13.30 -4.53
N GLU A 68 13.31 13.03 -5.48
CA GLU A 68 12.96 13.10 -6.89
C GLU A 68 11.99 11.96 -7.25
N TRP A 69 10.81 12.33 -7.77
CA TRP A 69 9.78 11.40 -8.22
C TRP A 69 9.83 11.18 -9.72
N PHE A 70 9.55 9.95 -10.12
CA PHE A 70 9.52 9.55 -11.52
C PHE A 70 8.09 9.18 -11.95
N PRO A 71 7.61 9.66 -13.13
CA PRO A 71 6.24 9.43 -13.58
C PRO A 71 5.93 7.95 -13.89
N VAL A 72 6.90 7.19 -14.40
CA VAL A 72 6.80 5.74 -14.65
C VAL A 72 8.22 5.19 -14.69
N ALA A 73 8.49 4.07 -14.02
CA ALA A 73 9.85 3.59 -13.91
C ALA A 73 9.96 2.06 -13.79
N GLY A 74 10.99 1.49 -14.41
CA GLY A 74 11.19 0.04 -14.63
C GLY A 74 11.63 -0.74 -13.39
N GLU A 75 12.21 -1.93 -13.57
CA GLU A 75 12.58 -2.85 -12.48
C GLU A 75 13.56 -2.26 -11.44
N GLY A 76 14.26 -1.17 -11.75
CA GLY A 76 15.13 -0.44 -10.81
C GLY A 76 14.40 0.46 -9.81
N TYR A 77 13.06 0.51 -9.86
CA TYR A 77 12.25 1.44 -9.11
C TYR A 77 11.24 0.74 -8.21
N ALA A 78 10.73 1.49 -7.25
CA ALA A 78 9.64 1.14 -6.36
C ALA A 78 8.49 2.12 -6.55
N ASP A 79 7.27 1.64 -6.32
CA ASP A 79 6.07 2.46 -6.35
C ASP A 79 5.72 2.93 -4.93
N VAL A 80 5.43 4.22 -4.80
CA VAL A 80 5.04 4.84 -3.55
C VAL A 80 3.62 5.36 -3.69
N GLN A 81 2.70 4.78 -2.93
CA GLN A 81 1.33 5.23 -2.80
C GLN A 81 1.26 6.36 -1.75
N HIS A 82 0.68 7.49 -2.13
CA HIS A 82 0.45 8.62 -1.24
C HIS A 82 -0.95 8.48 -0.66
N TRP A 83 -1.05 8.22 0.63
CA TRP A 83 -2.31 7.87 1.28
C TRP A 83 -3.02 9.10 1.89
N ALA A 84 -4.35 9.08 1.85
CA ALA A 84 -5.20 10.15 2.39
C ALA A 84 -5.11 10.31 3.91
N TYR A 85 -4.65 9.27 4.61
CA TYR A 85 -4.55 9.19 6.06
C TYR A 85 -3.29 8.41 6.48
N SER A 86 -3.08 8.26 7.79
CA SER A 86 -1.91 7.57 8.35
C SER A 86 -1.82 6.11 7.89
N THR A 87 -0.62 5.70 7.49
CA THR A 87 -0.28 4.31 7.13
C THR A 87 -0.10 3.41 8.36
N ARG A 88 -0.13 3.98 9.56
CA ARG A 88 0.02 3.28 10.86
C ARG A 88 -1.30 2.88 11.48
N LEU A 89 -2.41 3.06 10.77
CA LEU A 89 -3.68 2.45 11.17
C LEU A 89 -3.44 0.95 11.34
N GLY A 90 -3.87 0.37 12.48
CA GLY A 90 -3.59 -1.03 12.82
C GLY A 90 -2.31 -1.31 13.63
N GLY A 91 -1.48 -0.31 13.93
CA GLY A 91 -0.36 -0.45 14.88
C GLY A 91 1.04 -0.52 14.24
N ALA A 92 1.96 -1.25 14.87
CA ALA A 92 3.39 -1.20 14.55
C ALA A 92 3.86 -2.17 13.43
N GLY A 93 2.95 -2.82 12.70
CA GLY A 93 3.27 -3.86 11.71
C GLY A 93 3.98 -3.34 10.45
N ALA A 94 4.77 -4.18 9.77
CA ALA A 94 5.58 -3.77 8.61
C ALA A 94 4.76 -3.38 7.35
N ALA A 95 3.48 -3.77 7.31
CA ALA A 95 2.53 -3.42 6.26
C ALA A 95 1.39 -2.55 6.82
N VAL A 96 0.73 -1.82 5.92
CA VAL A 96 -0.51 -1.10 6.21
C VAL A 96 -1.61 -2.07 6.69
N ASP A 97 -2.63 -1.57 7.40
CA ASP A 97 -3.71 -2.44 7.87
C ASP A 97 -4.46 -3.14 6.72
N ARG A 98 -5.01 -4.31 7.05
CA ARG A 98 -5.68 -5.20 6.11
C ARG A 98 -6.83 -4.53 5.35
N LEU A 99 -7.70 -3.77 6.02
CA LEU A 99 -8.85 -3.14 5.37
C LEU A 99 -8.40 -2.05 4.39
N SER A 100 -7.45 -1.19 4.80
CA SER A 100 -6.90 -0.17 3.92
C SER A 100 -6.12 -0.78 2.75
N LEU A 101 -5.39 -1.88 2.98
CA LEU A 101 -4.71 -2.64 1.93
C LEU A 101 -5.71 -3.16 0.89
N TYR A 102 -6.80 -3.77 1.33
CA TYR A 102 -7.87 -4.21 0.46
C TYR A 102 -8.40 -3.07 -0.41
N LEU A 103 -8.75 -1.94 0.21
CA LEU A 103 -9.25 -0.75 -0.49
C LEU A 103 -8.23 -0.13 -1.46
N SER A 104 -6.93 -0.33 -1.23
CA SER A 104 -5.86 0.16 -2.11
C SER A 104 -5.72 -0.68 -3.40
N LEU A 105 -6.10 -1.96 -3.35
CA LEU A 105 -5.93 -2.91 -4.46
C LEU A 105 -7.25 -3.25 -5.17
N GLN A 106 -8.39 -2.98 -4.53
CA GLN A 106 -9.70 -3.27 -5.11
C GLN A 106 -9.87 -2.55 -6.47
N GLY A 107 -10.29 -3.30 -7.48
CA GLY A 107 -10.57 -2.76 -8.82
C GLY A 107 -9.35 -2.60 -9.74
N GLN A 108 -8.17 -3.08 -9.34
CA GLN A 108 -6.98 -3.16 -10.21
C GLN A 108 -7.15 -4.16 -11.37
N GLY A 109 -8.07 -5.14 -11.23
CA GLY A 109 -8.43 -6.07 -12.30
C GLY A 109 -7.47 -7.23 -12.52
N ASP A 110 -6.58 -7.52 -11.55
CA ASP A 110 -5.75 -8.73 -11.56
C ASP A 110 -6.44 -9.88 -10.80
N PRO A 111 -6.91 -10.93 -11.51
CA PRO A 111 -7.61 -12.05 -10.88
C PRO A 111 -6.77 -12.82 -9.85
N ARG A 112 -5.44 -12.73 -9.91
CA ARG A 112 -4.55 -13.38 -8.94
C ARG A 112 -4.68 -12.77 -7.55
N LEU A 113 -5.00 -11.48 -7.49
CA LEU A 113 -5.13 -10.74 -6.24
C LEU A 113 -6.51 -10.94 -5.62
N ASP A 114 -7.55 -11.17 -6.43
CA ASP A 114 -8.95 -11.24 -5.96
C ASP A 114 -9.18 -12.28 -4.84
N GLY A 115 -8.54 -13.46 -4.95
CA GLY A 115 -8.64 -14.51 -3.92
C GLY A 115 -7.97 -14.08 -2.60
N ALA A 116 -6.71 -13.66 -2.69
CA ALA A 116 -5.94 -13.15 -1.55
C ALA A 116 -6.61 -11.97 -0.84
N LEU A 117 -7.22 -11.06 -1.61
CA LEU A 117 -7.97 -9.92 -1.09
C LEU A 117 -9.24 -10.34 -0.34
N ARG A 118 -9.89 -11.41 -0.80
CA ARG A 118 -11.10 -11.95 -0.15
C ARG A 118 -10.76 -12.60 1.18
N ASP A 119 -9.74 -13.45 1.22
CA ASP A 119 -9.28 -14.10 2.46
C ASP A 119 -8.92 -13.05 3.52
N LEU A 120 -8.27 -11.98 3.08
CA LEU A 120 -7.85 -10.87 3.93
C LEU A 120 -9.03 -10.07 4.50
N LEU A 121 -10.15 -9.95 3.77
CA LEU A 121 -11.39 -9.37 4.31
C LEU A 121 -12.08 -10.31 5.29
N ASP A 122 -12.10 -11.61 5.00
CA ASP A 122 -12.70 -12.60 5.88
C ASP A 122 -11.99 -12.60 7.25
N GLU A 123 -10.66 -12.45 7.29
CA GLU A 123 -9.90 -12.26 8.54
C GLU A 123 -10.24 -10.97 9.32
N VAL A 124 -10.63 -9.89 8.62
CA VAL A 124 -10.96 -8.60 9.25
C VAL A 124 -12.36 -8.63 9.89
N PHE A 125 -13.28 -9.40 9.31
CA PHE A 125 -14.70 -9.42 9.70
C PHE A 125 -15.17 -10.73 10.33
N ALA A 126 -14.28 -11.73 10.51
CA ALA A 126 -14.52 -12.94 11.30
C ALA A 126 -14.64 -12.64 12.80
#